data_AF-A0A7X9RYI5-F1
#
_entry.id   AF-A0A7X9RYI5-F1
#
_cell.length_a   1.000
_cell.length_b   1.000
_cell.length_c   1.000
_cell.angle_alpha   90.00
_cell.angle_beta   90.00
_cell.angle_gamma   90.00
#
_symmetry.space_group_name_H-M   'P 1'
#
loop_
_entity.id
_entity.type
_entity.pdbx_description
1 polymer ?
#
loop_
_entity_poly.entity_id
_entity_poly.type
_entity_poly.pdbx_seq_one_letter_code
_entity_poly.pdbx_strand_id
1 'polypeptide(L)'
;MEEKYTFNKKKLRLEPIHNSKCEFCSKGFSDNMERNLFADIYKVHDKTNLIVYKSIKFDKIKVGIPRCSSCFVNHYENEVKSWVILIIIAVLISILSFFFSTLLGVFLIIPLAFSTYILQTRLRDYLISKAFIFSPSDGTKKDPNLKSLLTNGWTTTPPSF
;
A
#
# COMPACT_ATOMS: atom_id res chain seq x y z
N MET A 1 12.72 -13.91 23.35
CA MET A 1 11.79 -13.33 22.37
C MET A 1 11.91 -14.19 21.13
N GLU A 2 10.93 -15.04 20.81
CA GLU A 2 11.00 -15.85 19.58
C GLU A 2 11.20 -14.91 18.39
N GLU A 3 12.29 -15.10 17.65
CA GLU A 3 12.51 -14.36 16.40
C GLU A 3 11.34 -14.69 15.49
N LYS A 4 10.57 -13.67 15.07
CA LYS A 4 9.43 -13.85 14.15
C LYS A 4 9.81 -13.51 12.70
N TYR A 5 10.99 -12.93 12.50
CA TYR A 5 11.42 -12.33 11.25
C TYR A 5 12.93 -12.51 11.04
N THR A 6 13.33 -12.65 9.78
CA THR A 6 14.72 -12.74 9.34
C THR A 6 15.05 -11.55 8.43
N PHE A 7 16.20 -10.90 8.64
CA PHE A 7 16.62 -9.80 7.78
C PHE A 7 17.33 -10.31 6.51
N ASN A 8 16.74 -10.02 5.36
CA ASN A 8 17.33 -10.30 4.05
C ASN A 8 18.22 -9.13 3.62
N LYS A 9 19.53 -9.28 3.81
CA LYS A 9 20.54 -8.27 3.44
C LYS A 9 20.57 -7.93 1.95
N LYS A 10 20.28 -8.90 1.07
CA LYS A 10 20.33 -8.69 -0.39
C LYS A 10 19.17 -7.81 -0.88
N LYS A 11 18.00 -7.97 -0.28
CA LYS A 11 16.76 -7.24 -0.65
C LYS A 11 16.42 -6.08 0.29
N LEU A 12 17.26 -5.82 1.31
CA LEU A 12 17.06 -4.81 2.34
C LEU A 12 15.64 -4.86 2.96
N ARG A 13 15.20 -6.07 3.31
CA ARG A 13 13.84 -6.29 3.84
C ARG A 13 13.82 -7.30 4.98
N LEU A 14 12.95 -7.05 5.95
CA LEU A 14 12.57 -7.99 7.00
C LEU A 14 11.52 -8.95 6.46
N GLU A 15 11.82 -10.23 6.48
CA GLU A 15 10.97 -11.31 5.99
C GLU A 15 10.38 -12.05 7.19
N PRO A 16 9.06 -12.30 7.24
CA PRO A 16 8.47 -13.11 8.29
C PRO A 16 8.99 -14.55 8.15
N ILE A 17 9.06 -15.30 9.24
CA ILE A 17 9.49 -16.70 9.17
C ILE A 17 8.50 -17.52 8.33
N HIS A 18 9.03 -18.50 7.59
CA HIS A 18 8.21 -19.41 6.81
C HIS A 18 7.08 -20.02 7.63
N ASN A 19 5.89 -20.12 7.03
CA ASN A 19 4.67 -20.63 7.66
C ASN A 19 4.15 -19.77 8.84
N SER A 20 4.47 -18.48 8.86
CA SER A 20 3.82 -17.52 9.76
C SER A 20 2.33 -17.38 9.44
N LYS A 21 1.50 -17.21 10.47
CA LYS A 21 0.06 -16.98 10.34
C LYS A 21 -0.23 -15.71 9.53
N CYS A 22 -1.22 -15.76 8.65
CA CYS A 22 -1.63 -14.62 7.83
C CYS A 22 -2.28 -13.52 8.68
N GLU A 23 -1.76 -12.29 8.63
CA GLU A 23 -2.29 -11.14 9.39
C GLU A 23 -3.59 -10.56 8.78
N PHE A 24 -3.93 -10.94 7.55
CA PHE A 24 -5.09 -10.39 6.83
C PHE A 24 -6.39 -11.15 7.09
N CYS A 25 -6.31 -12.47 7.24
CA CYS A 25 -7.48 -13.32 7.50
C CYS A 25 -7.40 -14.10 8.81
N SER A 26 -6.23 -14.15 9.44
CA SER A 26 -5.98 -14.91 10.68
C SER A 26 -6.34 -16.40 10.63
N LYS A 27 -6.53 -16.97 9.43
CA LYS A 27 -6.92 -18.37 9.19
C LYS A 27 -5.86 -19.17 8.47
N GLY A 28 -5.26 -18.60 7.41
CA GLY A 28 -4.24 -19.27 6.60
C GLY A 28 -2.81 -18.98 7.07
N PHE A 29 -1.85 -19.58 6.38
CA PHE A 29 -0.41 -19.39 6.59
C PHE A 29 0.26 -18.80 5.34
N SER A 30 1.36 -18.08 5.55
CA SER A 30 2.22 -17.58 4.49
C SER A 30 2.96 -18.75 3.83
N ASP A 31 2.64 -19.01 2.58
CA ASP A 31 3.21 -20.09 1.76
C ASP A 31 4.41 -19.63 0.94
N ASN A 32 4.40 -18.38 0.46
CA ASN A 32 5.43 -17.83 -0.41
C ASN A 32 5.85 -16.42 0.04
N MET A 33 7.16 -16.22 0.20
CA MET A 33 7.73 -14.95 0.65
C MET A 33 7.40 -13.77 -0.28
N GLU A 34 7.36 -13.99 -1.60
CA GLU A 34 7.07 -12.93 -2.56
C GLU A 34 5.57 -12.59 -2.62
N ARG A 35 4.71 -13.42 -2.02
CA ARG A 35 3.28 -13.12 -1.88
C ARG A 35 3.00 -12.29 -0.63
N ASN A 36 3.96 -12.10 0.26
CA ASN A 36 3.79 -11.24 1.43
C ASN A 36 3.65 -9.77 1.03
N LEU A 37 2.97 -8.99 1.88
CA LEU A 37 2.85 -7.55 1.65
C LEU A 37 4.06 -6.86 2.26
N PHE A 38 4.87 -6.17 1.47
CA PHE A 38 6.02 -5.43 1.98
C PHE A 38 5.68 -3.96 2.17
N ALA A 39 5.65 -3.50 3.42
CA ALA A 39 5.49 -2.10 3.78
C ALA A 39 6.86 -1.42 3.84
N ASP A 40 6.99 -0.26 3.20
CA ASP A 40 8.17 0.59 3.33
C ASP A 40 8.15 1.31 4.69
N ILE A 41 9.28 1.29 5.39
CA ILE A 41 9.51 2.11 6.58
C ILE A 41 10.82 2.87 6.49
N TYR A 42 10.84 4.02 7.13
CA TYR A 42 11.91 5.00 7.05
C TYR A 42 12.41 5.34 8.45
N LYS A 43 13.73 5.48 8.62
CA LYS A 43 14.32 6.03 9.85
C LYS A 43 15.20 7.20 9.50
N VAL A 44 14.87 8.36 10.05
CA VAL A 44 15.69 9.56 9.89
C VAL A 44 16.89 9.47 10.82
N HIS A 45 18.08 9.72 10.29
CA HIS A 45 19.31 9.84 11.07
C HIS A 45 19.71 11.30 11.30
N ASP A 46 19.59 12.12 10.26
CA ASP A 46 20.06 13.50 10.28
C ASP A 46 19.10 14.40 9.49
N LYS A 47 18.87 15.60 10.00
CA LYS A 47 18.09 16.67 9.39
C LYS A 47 18.89 17.94 9.48
N THR A 48 19.44 18.39 8.35
CA THR A 48 20.00 19.73 8.24
C THR A 48 18.90 20.68 7.80
N ASN A 49 18.66 21.75 8.55
CA ASN A 49 17.65 22.76 8.24
C ASN A 49 18.25 24.16 8.36
N LEU A 50 18.88 24.61 7.28
CA LEU A 50 19.41 25.97 7.12
C LEU A 50 18.41 26.79 6.29
N ILE A 51 18.40 28.12 6.48
CA ILE A 51 17.43 29.05 5.85
C ILE A 51 17.33 28.86 4.32
N VAL A 52 18.45 28.50 3.68
CA VAL A 52 18.57 28.29 2.23
C VAL A 52 18.79 26.82 1.82
N TYR A 53 18.92 25.90 2.78
CA TYR A 53 19.26 24.51 2.49
C TYR A 53 18.66 23.55 3.51
N LYS A 54 17.85 22.61 3.01
CA LYS A 54 17.28 21.53 3.79
C LYS A 54 17.72 20.19 3.23
N SER A 55 18.28 19.32 4.08
CA SER A 55 18.64 17.96 3.70
C SER A 55 18.26 16.96 4.78
N ILE A 56 17.88 15.77 4.34
CA ILE A 56 17.42 14.69 5.22
C ILE A 56 18.14 13.42 4.81
N LYS A 57 18.86 12.81 5.76
CA LYS A 57 19.45 11.48 5.61
C LYS A 57 18.58 10.46 6.33
N PHE A 58 18.15 9.44 5.62
CA PHE A 58 17.29 8.40 6.17
C PHE A 58 17.64 7.02 5.61
N ASP A 59 17.40 6.00 6.41
CA ASP A 59 17.39 4.61 5.95
C ASP A 59 15.99 4.21 5.51
N LYS A 60 15.93 3.37 4.48
CA LYS A 60 14.71 2.72 4.02
C LYS A 60 14.86 1.22 4.14
N ILE A 61 13.95 0.57 4.84
CA ILE A 61 13.83 -0.90 4.85
C ILE A 61 12.38 -1.31 4.58
N LYS A 62 12.19 -2.52 4.05
CA LYS A 62 10.86 -3.10 3.84
C LYS A 62 10.53 -4.09 4.95
N VAL A 63 9.29 -4.11 5.43
CA VAL A 63 8.80 -5.10 6.41
C VAL A 63 7.73 -5.95 5.76
N GLY A 64 7.94 -7.26 5.72
CA GLY A 64 7.02 -8.22 5.12
C GLY A 64 5.92 -8.64 6.08
N ILE A 65 4.69 -8.23 5.82
CA ILE A 65 3.52 -8.68 6.56
C ILE A 65 3.05 -10.00 5.96
N PRO A 66 2.90 -11.07 6.77
CA PRO A 66 2.63 -12.38 6.24
C PRO A 66 1.22 -12.50 5.68
N ARG A 67 1.13 -13.07 4.47
CA ARG A 67 -0.09 -13.17 3.68
C ARG A 67 -0.22 -14.56 3.06
N CYS A 68 -1.39 -15.18 3.17
CA CYS A 68 -1.66 -16.46 2.50
C CYS A 68 -2.02 -16.27 1.03
N SER A 69 -1.91 -17.34 0.23
CA SER A 69 -2.28 -17.37 -1.20
C SER A 69 -3.68 -16.86 -1.49
N SER A 70 -4.68 -17.27 -0.70
CA SER A 70 -6.07 -16.81 -0.88
C SER A 70 -6.21 -15.29 -0.67
N CYS A 71 -5.58 -14.73 0.36
CA CYS A 71 -5.57 -13.29 0.57
C CYS A 71 -4.82 -12.56 -0.55
N PHE A 72 -3.69 -13.10 -1.02
CA PHE A 72 -2.96 -12.54 -2.16
C PHE A 72 -3.87 -12.42 -3.40
N VAL A 73 -4.56 -13.49 -3.77
CA VAL A 73 -5.48 -13.50 -4.92
C VAL A 73 -6.61 -12.51 -4.71
N ASN A 74 -7.25 -12.50 -3.54
CA ASN A 74 -8.33 -11.57 -3.24
C ASN A 74 -7.89 -10.10 -3.29
N HIS A 75 -6.68 -9.78 -2.80
CA HIS A 75 -6.16 -8.42 -2.92
C HIS A 75 -5.89 -8.05 -4.38
N TYR A 76 -5.27 -8.93 -5.14
CA TYR A 76 -4.94 -8.71 -6.54
C TYR A 76 -6.19 -8.56 -7.41
N GLU A 77 -7.15 -9.48 -7.28
CA GLU A 77 -8.39 -9.41 -8.05
C GLU A 77 -9.21 -8.16 -7.74
N ASN A 78 -9.33 -7.77 -6.46
CA ASN A 78 -10.08 -6.59 -6.10
C ASN A 78 -9.37 -5.29 -6.51
N GLU A 79 -8.03 -5.29 -6.54
CA GLU A 79 -7.26 -4.20 -7.13
C GLU A 79 -7.55 -4.07 -8.63
N VAL A 80 -7.50 -5.15 -9.40
CA VAL A 80 -7.84 -5.14 -10.83
C VAL A 80 -9.30 -4.74 -11.05
N LYS A 81 -10.26 -5.33 -10.30
CA LYS A 81 -11.69 -5.00 -10.39
C LYS A 81 -11.93 -3.51 -10.11
N SER A 82 -11.26 -2.94 -9.10
CA SER A 82 -11.39 -1.51 -8.78
C SER A 82 -10.93 -0.60 -9.93
N TRP A 83 -9.81 -0.94 -10.58
CA TRP A 83 -9.32 -0.20 -11.75
C TRP A 83 -10.27 -0.31 -12.94
N VAL A 84 -10.75 -1.52 -13.24
CA VAL A 84 -11.68 -1.75 -14.34
C VAL A 84 -12.95 -0.93 -14.17
N ILE A 85 -13.55 -0.95 -12.97
CA ILE A 85 -14.75 -0.15 -12.66
C ILE A 85 -14.49 1.35 -12.88
N LEU A 86 -13.36 1.86 -12.39
CA LEU A 86 -13.05 3.28 -12.49
C LEU A 86 -12.73 3.74 -13.91
N ILE A 87 -12.05 2.90 -14.70
CA ILE A 87 -11.77 3.19 -16.11
C ILE A 87 -13.10 3.25 -16.88
N ILE A 88 -14.01 2.31 -16.67
CA ILE A 88 -15.33 2.31 -17.32
C ILE A 88 -16.09 3.60 -16.97
N ILE A 89 -16.13 3.97 -15.69
CA ILE A 89 -16.78 5.22 -15.24
C ILE A 89 -16.13 6.45 -15.88
N ALA A 90 -14.80 6.52 -15.90
CA ALA A 90 -14.07 7.64 -16.47
C ALA A 90 -14.31 7.80 -17.97
N VAL A 91 -14.37 6.69 -18.72
CA VAL A 91 -14.71 6.69 -20.15
C VAL A 91 -16.14 7.18 -20.37
N LEU A 92 -17.11 6.71 -19.59
CA LEU A 92 -18.50 7.14 -19.69
C LEU A 92 -18.66 8.65 -19.40
N ILE A 93 -18.02 9.15 -18.33
CA ILE A 93 -18.05 10.58 -18.01
C ILE A 93 -17.40 11.39 -19.14
N SER A 94 -16.29 10.90 -19.71
CA SER A 94 -15.61 11.58 -20.82
C SER A 94 -16.52 11.68 -22.04
N ILE A 95 -17.13 10.56 -22.47
CA ILE A 95 -18.07 10.55 -23.63
C ILE A 95 -19.23 11.52 -23.40
N LEU A 96 -19.84 11.49 -22.20
CA LEU A 96 -20.95 12.38 -21.86
C LEU A 96 -20.50 13.85 -21.90
N SER A 97 -19.31 14.15 -21.39
CA SER A 97 -18.75 15.50 -21.37
C SER A 97 -18.54 16.05 -22.79
N PHE A 98 -18.01 15.24 -23.70
CA PHE A 98 -17.86 15.61 -25.12
C PHE A 98 -19.19 15.78 -25.85
N PHE A 99 -20.24 15.06 -25.45
CA PHE A 99 -21.59 15.24 -26.01
C PHE A 99 -22.19 16.61 -25.64
N PHE A 100 -21.93 17.12 -24.44
CA PHE A 100 -22.42 18.44 -24.02
C PHE A 100 -21.56 19.59 -24.55
N SER A 101 -20.23 19.48 -24.44
CA SER A 101 -19.30 20.51 -24.92
C SER A 101 -17.90 19.94 -25.08
N THR A 102 -17.31 20.13 -26.26
CA THR A 102 -15.93 19.71 -26.54
C THR A 102 -14.93 20.38 -25.58
N LEU A 103 -15.17 21.64 -25.22
CA LEU A 103 -14.32 22.38 -24.28
C LEU A 103 -14.36 21.72 -22.89
N LEU A 104 -15.56 21.38 -22.42
CA LEU A 104 -15.80 20.74 -21.13
C LEU A 104 -15.19 19.33 -21.08
N GLY A 105 -15.26 18.57 -22.18
CA GLY A 105 -14.58 17.30 -22.34
C GLY A 105 -13.07 17.40 -22.13
N VAL A 106 -12.40 18.36 -22.76
CA VAL A 106 -10.95 18.55 -22.62
C VAL A 106 -10.56 18.97 -21.20
N PHE A 107 -11.30 19.89 -20.58
CA PHE A 107 -11.00 20.38 -19.23
C PHE A 107 -11.18 19.31 -18.14
N LEU A 108 -12.05 18.31 -18.35
CA LEU A 108 -12.33 17.29 -17.34
C LEU A 108 -11.34 16.13 -17.32
N ILE A 109 -10.55 15.91 -18.38
CA ILE A 109 -9.61 14.77 -18.47
C ILE A 109 -8.61 14.78 -17.32
N ILE A 110 -8.00 15.95 -17.03
CA ILE A 110 -6.97 16.07 -15.99
C ILE A 110 -7.56 15.80 -14.59
N PRO A 111 -8.64 16.47 -14.15
CA PRO A 111 -9.29 16.17 -12.87
C PRO A 111 -9.78 14.71 -12.74
N LEU A 112 -10.31 14.12 -13.82
CA LEU A 112 -10.71 12.71 -13.86
C LEU A 112 -9.54 11.77 -13.61
N ALA A 113 -8.39 12.02 -14.22
CA ALA A 113 -7.19 11.23 -14.00
C ALA A 113 -6.72 11.26 -12.53
N PHE A 114 -6.73 12.43 -11.88
CA PHE A 114 -6.36 12.53 -10.45
C PHE A 114 -7.39 11.88 -9.52
N SER A 115 -8.68 12.11 -9.78
CA SER A 115 -9.76 11.57 -8.94
C SER A 115 -9.85 10.05 -9.00
N THR A 116 -9.62 9.43 -10.16
CA THR A 116 -9.61 7.96 -10.29
C THR A 116 -8.54 7.32 -9.42
N TYR A 117 -7.35 7.92 -9.29
CA TYR A 117 -6.32 7.41 -8.39
C TYR A 117 -6.76 7.38 -6.92
N ILE A 118 -7.33 8.48 -6.42
CA ILE A 118 -7.81 8.55 -5.03
C ILE A 118 -8.98 7.58 -4.82
N LEU A 119 -9.93 7.56 -5.75
CA LEU A 119 -11.13 6.74 -5.64
C LEU A 119 -10.82 5.24 -5.73
N GLN A 120 -9.75 4.87 -6.44
CA GLN A 120 -9.29 3.48 -6.57
C GLN A 120 -8.96 2.87 -5.22
N THR A 121 -8.20 3.57 -4.39
CA THR A 121 -7.81 3.08 -3.07
C THR A 121 -9.04 2.78 -2.19
N ARG A 122 -10.01 3.70 -2.19
CA ARG A 122 -11.25 3.58 -1.42
C ARG A 122 -12.14 2.46 -1.92
N LEU A 123 -12.31 2.35 -3.24
CA LEU A 123 -13.14 1.31 -3.85
C LEU A 123 -12.53 -0.06 -3.61
N ARG A 124 -11.21 -0.21 -3.76
CA ARG A 124 -10.49 -1.44 -3.48
C ARG A 124 -10.69 -1.89 -2.03
N ASP A 125 -10.50 -0.99 -1.07
CA ASP A 125 -10.65 -1.33 0.36
C ASP A 125 -12.10 -1.68 0.71
N TYR A 126 -13.07 -1.03 0.08
CA TYR A 126 -14.48 -1.40 0.19
C TYR A 126 -14.77 -2.81 -0.38
N LEU A 127 -14.23 -3.15 -1.55
CA LEU A 127 -14.41 -4.48 -2.16
C LEU A 127 -13.75 -5.58 -1.32
N ILE A 128 -12.59 -5.32 -0.74
CA ILE A 128 -11.87 -6.27 0.12
C ILE A 128 -12.60 -6.47 1.46
N SER A 129 -13.12 -5.40 2.06
CA SER A 129 -13.82 -5.51 3.36
C SER A 129 -15.07 -6.40 3.29
N LYS A 130 -15.75 -6.45 2.14
CA LYS A 130 -16.85 -7.39 1.88
C LYS A 130 -16.44 -8.86 1.93
N ALA A 131 -15.16 -9.17 1.70
CA ALA A 131 -14.63 -10.53 1.78
C ALA A 131 -14.22 -10.95 3.21
N PHE A 132 -14.50 -10.13 4.24
CA PHE A 132 -14.06 -10.33 5.63
C PHE A 132 -12.53 -10.46 5.78
N ILE A 133 -11.77 -9.81 4.89
CA ILE A 133 -10.30 -9.77 4.92
C ILE A 133 -9.89 -8.33 5.22
N PHE A 134 -8.82 -8.13 6.01
CA PHE A 134 -8.29 -6.80 6.26
C PHE A 134 -7.70 -6.18 4.99
N SER A 135 -7.91 -4.88 4.79
CA SER A 135 -7.25 -4.14 3.71
C SER A 135 -5.72 -4.16 3.87
N PRO A 136 -4.94 -3.91 2.81
CA PRO A 136 -3.48 -3.78 2.93
C PRO A 136 -3.06 -2.77 4.01
N SER A 137 -3.77 -1.64 4.11
CA SER A 137 -3.51 -0.63 5.14
C SER A 137 -3.82 -1.12 6.55
N ASP A 138 -4.89 -1.89 6.74
CA ASP A 138 -5.29 -2.37 8.06
C ASP A 138 -4.42 -3.53 8.53
N GLY A 139 -4.06 -4.45 7.62
CA GLY A 139 -3.12 -5.53 7.92
C GLY A 139 -1.74 -4.98 8.30
N THR A 140 -1.29 -3.92 7.63
CA THR A 140 -0.05 -3.21 7.98
C THR A 140 -0.09 -2.65 9.40
N LYS A 141 -1.20 -2.03 9.83
CA LYS A 141 -1.34 -1.47 11.19
C LYS A 141 -1.38 -2.52 12.30
N LYS A 142 -1.77 -3.76 11.98
CA LYS A 142 -1.90 -4.84 12.95
C LYS A 142 -0.60 -5.58 13.21
N ASP A 143 0.36 -5.51 12.30
CA ASP A 143 1.61 -6.25 12.43
C ASP A 143 2.41 -5.79 13.68
N PRO A 144 2.72 -6.71 14.61
CA PRO A 144 3.38 -6.37 15.85
C PRO A 144 4.82 -5.88 15.66
N ASN A 145 5.51 -6.33 14.61
CA ASN A 145 6.88 -5.90 14.31
C ASN A 145 6.92 -4.53 13.67
N LEU A 146 5.97 -4.23 12.79
CA LEU A 146 5.79 -2.87 12.32
C LEU A 146 5.48 -1.93 13.48
N LYS A 147 4.57 -2.32 14.39
CA LYS A 147 4.25 -1.51 15.57
C LYS A 147 5.47 -1.24 16.44
N SER A 148 6.32 -2.24 16.67
CA SER A 148 7.55 -2.07 17.46
C SER A 148 8.57 -1.16 16.77
N LEU A 149 8.71 -1.26 15.44
CA LEU A 149 9.56 -0.37 14.66
C LEU A 149 9.04 1.07 14.70
N LEU A 150 7.74 1.28 14.56
CA LEU A 150 7.13 2.60 14.68
C LEU A 150 7.35 3.21 16.06
N THR A 151 7.25 2.43 17.14
CA THR A 151 7.59 2.91 18.50
C THR A 151 9.08 3.24 18.67
N ASN A 152 9.96 2.63 17.87
CA ASN A 152 11.40 2.88 17.88
C ASN A 152 11.83 4.05 16.96
N GLY A 153 10.89 4.90 16.54
CA GLY A 153 11.15 6.10 15.76
C GLY A 153 11.22 5.88 14.24
N TRP A 154 10.78 4.72 13.73
CA TRP A 154 10.55 4.54 12.29
C TRP A 154 9.22 5.16 11.86
N THR A 155 9.09 5.52 10.58
CA THR A 155 7.86 6.08 9.99
C THR A 155 7.45 5.27 8.76
N THR A 156 6.15 5.13 8.51
CA THR A 156 5.63 4.56 7.24
C THR A 156 5.58 5.58 6.12
N THR A 157 5.65 6.86 6.46
CA THR A 157 5.69 7.97 5.50
C THR A 157 7.13 8.33 5.17
N PRO A 158 7.46 8.57 3.89
CA PRO A 158 8.77 9.07 3.52
C PRO A 158 8.94 10.47 4.14
N PRO A 159 10.11 10.77 4.74
CA PRO A 159 10.37 12.10 5.25
C PRO A 159 10.42 13.10 4.10
N SER A 160 9.68 14.20 4.25
CA SER A 160 9.59 15.26 3.25
C SER A 160 10.64 16.35 3.47
N PHE A 161 11.22 16.84 2.37
CA PHE A 161 12.02 18.06 2.35
C PHE A 161 11.20 19.31 2.67
#